data_AF-A0A8S9M6C5-F1
#
_entry.id   AF-A0A8S9M6C5-F1
#
_cell.length_a   1.000
_cell.length_b   1.000
_cell.length_c   1.000
_cell.angle_alpha   90.00
_cell.angle_beta   90.00
_cell.angle_gamma   90.00
#
_symmetry.space_group_name_H-M   'P 1'
#
loop_
_entity.id
_entity.type
_entity.pdbx_description
1 polymer ?
#
loop_
_entity_poly.entity_id
_entity_poly.type
_entity_poly.pdbx_seq_one_letter_code
_entity_poly.pdbx_strand_id
1 'polypeptide(L)'
;MVIEDQDRSPGLYNHPEFATDYKNARFFIVKSFSEDNVHRSIKYNVWASTPHGNKKLDTAYHRDAEKICGKCPIFLFFSVNASGQFCGVAEMVGPVDFEKDAAYWQQGKWNGQFPLKWHIVKDVPNNRFSHILLQNNDNKPVTHSRDSQEVKLHQGIEMLRIFKEYEAHTSILDDFDYYDERESQKVGEDGGRKEETSCVEQLSERSYQSPSSIASYYGADNPVRLASDIGKRREKEYSSVPTTSDLYGNRGPRSFTRVKSKNSSGLSSSAGDATNDSSTAGSNPSLYNHPEFATDYKNARFFIVKSFSEDNVHRSIKYNVWASTPHGSKKLDTAYRDAEKMCGKCPIFLFFSVNASGQFCGVAEMVGPVDFEKDAAYWQQGKWNGQFPVKWHIVKDVPNNRFSHILLQNNDNKPVTHSRDSQEVKLRQGIEMLRISKEYEAHTSILDDFSYYDERENEKVGEDGVRKEETSAVEQLSERLQAVSVEDGKEWEKEDLKEKT
;
A
#
# COMPACT_ATOMS: atom_id res chain seq x y z
N MET A 1 1.89 29.38 -5.29
CA MET A 1 0.68 29.64 -6.09
C MET A 1 -0.48 29.48 -5.13
N VAL A 2 -1.29 30.52 -4.89
CA VAL A 2 -2.49 30.37 -4.07
C VAL A 2 -3.47 29.52 -4.89
N ILE A 3 -3.86 28.37 -4.37
CA ILE A 3 -4.91 27.56 -5.00
C ILE A 3 -6.22 28.06 -4.41
N GLU A 4 -7.01 28.75 -5.22
CA GLU A 4 -8.29 29.31 -4.80
C GLU A 4 -9.34 28.20 -4.67
N ASP A 5 -10.23 28.34 -3.68
CA ASP A 5 -11.36 27.43 -3.47
C ASP A 5 -12.35 27.59 -4.63
N GLN A 6 -12.71 26.49 -5.30
CA GLN A 6 -13.59 26.52 -6.46
C GLN A 6 -15.07 26.65 -6.06
N ASP A 7 -15.87 27.19 -6.98
CA ASP A 7 -17.32 27.34 -6.79
C ASP A 7 -18.00 25.98 -6.57
N ARG A 8 -18.81 25.89 -5.51
CA ARG A 8 -19.50 24.68 -5.06
C ARG A 8 -20.91 24.56 -5.66
N SER A 9 -21.20 25.26 -6.75
CA SER A 9 -22.55 25.43 -7.28
C SER A 9 -23.19 24.10 -7.73
N PRO A 10 -24.47 23.85 -7.38
CA PRO A 10 -25.19 22.66 -7.82
C PRO A 10 -25.28 22.60 -9.35
N GLY A 11 -24.55 21.66 -9.95
CA GLY A 11 -24.48 21.47 -11.42
C GLY A 11 -23.07 21.36 -12.00
N LEU A 12 -22.01 21.61 -11.22
CA LEU A 12 -20.63 21.52 -11.68
C LEU A 12 -20.21 20.08 -12.09
N TYR A 13 -20.78 19.07 -11.44
CA TYR A 13 -20.46 17.65 -11.64
C TYR A 13 -21.68 16.85 -12.13
N ASN A 14 -21.45 15.64 -12.63
CA ASN A 14 -22.47 14.67 -13.05
C ASN A 14 -23.36 15.17 -14.22
N HIS A 15 -22.82 16.03 -15.08
CA HIS A 15 -23.57 16.69 -16.16
C HIS A 15 -24.21 15.67 -17.14
N PRO A 16 -25.52 15.78 -17.46
CA PRO A 16 -26.20 14.78 -18.30
C PRO A 16 -25.67 14.74 -19.75
N GLU A 17 -25.10 15.85 -20.24
CA GLU A 17 -24.47 15.91 -21.57
C GLU A 17 -23.02 15.41 -21.59
N PHE A 18 -22.45 14.98 -20.45
CA PHE A 18 -21.10 14.42 -20.41
C PHE A 18 -20.98 13.25 -21.41
N ALA A 19 -20.02 13.36 -22.33
CA ALA A 19 -19.84 12.39 -23.39
C ALA A 19 -19.24 11.09 -22.83
N THR A 20 -19.74 9.95 -23.27
CA THR A 20 -19.26 8.62 -22.86
C THR A 20 -18.83 7.75 -24.03
N ASP A 21 -18.86 8.30 -25.25
CA ASP A 21 -18.45 7.62 -26.48
C ASP A 21 -17.28 8.38 -27.12
N TYR A 22 -16.09 7.75 -27.13
CA TYR A 22 -14.86 8.34 -27.64
C TYR A 22 -14.21 7.38 -28.63
N LYS A 23 -13.82 7.90 -29.81
CA LYS A 23 -13.07 7.13 -30.82
C LYS A 23 -11.62 6.87 -30.41
N ASN A 24 -11.06 7.76 -29.60
CA ASN A 24 -9.74 7.65 -29.02
C ASN A 24 -9.76 8.33 -27.63
N ALA A 25 -9.39 7.59 -26.61
CA ALA A 25 -9.28 8.02 -25.22
C ALA A 25 -8.46 6.98 -24.45
N ARG A 26 -7.82 7.39 -23.35
CA ARG A 26 -7.10 6.48 -22.44
C ARG A 26 -7.68 6.55 -21.05
N PHE A 27 -7.54 5.45 -20.33
CA PHE A 27 -8.24 5.21 -19.09
C PHE A 27 -7.30 4.59 -18.07
N PHE A 28 -7.28 5.14 -16.86
CA PHE A 28 -6.50 4.58 -15.75
C PHE A 28 -7.34 4.48 -14.49
N ILE A 29 -7.04 3.47 -13.67
CA ILE A 29 -7.60 3.34 -12.33
C ILE A 29 -6.70 4.08 -11.33
N VAL A 30 -7.29 4.94 -10.52
CA VAL A 30 -6.61 5.65 -9.42
C VAL A 30 -7.09 5.08 -8.10
N LYS A 31 -6.16 4.65 -7.23
CA LYS A 31 -6.47 3.99 -5.96
C LYS A 31 -6.01 4.82 -4.76
N SER A 32 -6.91 5.64 -4.23
CA SER A 32 -6.63 6.47 -3.05
C SER A 32 -6.53 5.64 -1.76
N PHE A 33 -5.65 6.05 -0.85
CA PHE A 33 -5.56 5.49 0.51
C PHE A 33 -6.60 6.06 1.49
N SER A 34 -7.14 7.26 1.22
CA SER A 34 -8.12 7.95 2.07
C SER A 34 -9.12 8.78 1.27
N GLU A 35 -10.30 9.02 1.84
CA GLU A 35 -11.27 9.98 1.31
C GLU A 35 -10.79 11.42 1.49
N ASP A 36 -10.05 11.75 2.56
CA ASP A 36 -9.45 13.09 2.75
C ASP A 36 -8.63 13.52 1.50
N ASN A 37 -8.02 12.57 0.78
CA ASN A 37 -7.30 12.86 -0.48
C ASN A 37 -8.26 13.08 -1.66
N VAL A 38 -9.35 12.33 -1.75
CA VAL A 38 -10.33 12.51 -2.84
C VAL A 38 -11.04 13.86 -2.70
N HIS A 39 -11.42 14.24 -1.47
CA HIS A 39 -11.93 15.58 -1.14
C HIS A 39 -10.98 16.68 -1.61
N ARG A 40 -9.72 16.67 -1.17
CA ARG A 40 -8.71 17.65 -1.60
C ARG A 40 -8.48 17.66 -3.12
N SER A 41 -8.60 16.51 -3.78
CA SER A 41 -8.48 16.43 -5.24
C SER A 41 -9.64 17.09 -5.98
N ILE A 42 -10.86 16.99 -5.45
CA ILE A 42 -12.06 17.65 -5.98
C ILE A 42 -11.97 19.16 -5.73
N LYS A 43 -11.66 19.54 -4.48
CA LYS A 43 -11.51 20.94 -4.03
C LYS A 43 -10.49 21.73 -4.85
N TYR A 44 -9.29 21.16 -5.02
CA TYR A 44 -8.15 21.85 -5.65
C TYR A 44 -7.90 21.46 -7.11
N ASN A 45 -8.70 20.56 -7.69
CA ASN A 45 -8.55 20.05 -9.06
C ASN A 45 -7.10 19.59 -9.40
N VAL A 46 -6.46 18.88 -8.45
CA VAL A 46 -5.11 18.31 -8.63
C VAL A 46 -5.04 16.87 -8.11
N TRP A 47 -4.07 16.11 -8.59
CA TRP A 47 -3.73 14.80 -8.04
C TRP A 47 -2.22 14.56 -8.02
N ALA A 48 -1.78 13.70 -7.10
CA ALA A 48 -0.47 13.08 -7.10
C ALA A 48 -0.62 11.56 -6.96
N SER A 49 -0.04 10.83 -7.89
CA SER A 49 0.05 9.36 -7.87
C SER A 49 1.46 8.94 -7.41
N THR A 50 1.72 7.64 -7.27
CA THR A 50 3.06 7.14 -6.89
C THR A 50 4.12 7.63 -7.88
N PRO A 51 5.42 7.73 -7.54
CA PRO A 51 6.45 8.13 -8.50
C PRO A 51 6.46 7.30 -9.80
N HIS A 52 6.06 6.02 -9.73
CA HIS A 52 5.81 5.20 -10.92
C HIS A 52 4.53 5.62 -11.67
N GLY A 53 3.40 5.76 -10.97
CA GLY A 53 2.14 6.17 -11.57
C GLY A 53 2.18 7.58 -12.18
N ASN A 54 2.83 8.54 -11.52
CA ASN A 54 3.13 9.87 -12.04
C ASN A 54 3.92 9.77 -13.36
N LYS A 55 5.06 9.06 -13.39
CA LYS A 55 5.81 8.82 -14.64
C LYS A 55 4.97 8.16 -15.74
N LYS A 56 4.12 7.20 -15.38
CA LYS A 56 3.26 6.47 -16.32
C LYS A 56 2.15 7.35 -16.92
N LEU A 57 1.50 8.17 -16.08
CA LEU A 57 0.45 9.11 -16.50
C LEU A 57 1.05 10.27 -17.31
N ASP A 58 2.22 10.78 -16.92
CA ASP A 58 2.93 11.80 -17.67
C ASP A 58 3.40 11.31 -19.06
N THR A 59 3.96 10.10 -19.13
CA THR A 59 4.30 9.44 -20.39
C THR A 59 3.07 9.25 -21.26
N ALA A 60 1.90 8.98 -20.65
CA ALA A 60 0.64 8.87 -21.39
C ALA A 60 0.18 10.22 -21.94
N TYR A 61 0.27 11.28 -21.14
CA TYR A 61 -0.08 12.64 -21.54
C TYR A 61 0.77 13.15 -22.71
N HIS A 62 2.10 13.07 -22.61
CA HIS A 62 3.01 13.53 -23.67
C HIS A 62 2.88 12.73 -24.97
N ARG A 63 2.86 11.39 -24.90
CA ARG A 63 2.79 10.51 -26.10
C ARG A 63 1.53 10.71 -26.94
N ASP A 64 0.46 11.18 -26.32
CA ASP A 64 -0.81 11.43 -26.98
C ASP A 64 -1.03 12.92 -27.32
N ALA A 65 -0.30 13.84 -26.69
CA ALA A 65 -0.19 15.25 -27.12
C ALA A 65 0.61 15.40 -28.42
N GLU A 66 1.59 14.53 -28.68
CA GLU A 66 2.41 14.52 -29.91
C GLU A 66 1.69 13.97 -31.16
N LYS A 67 0.51 13.37 -31.01
CA LYS A 67 -0.24 12.80 -32.15
C LYS A 67 -0.99 13.88 -32.91
N ILE A 68 -0.57 14.11 -34.15
CA ILE A 68 -1.07 15.13 -35.10
C ILE A 68 -2.58 15.01 -35.46
N CYS A 69 -3.32 14.05 -34.91
CA CYS A 69 -4.74 13.82 -35.21
C CYS A 69 -5.64 13.78 -33.95
N GLY A 70 -5.87 14.98 -33.38
CA GLY A 70 -6.91 15.23 -32.38
C GLY A 70 -6.53 14.97 -30.92
N LYS A 71 -7.17 15.69 -30.00
CA LYS A 71 -7.01 15.50 -28.55
C LYS A 71 -7.46 14.10 -28.14
N CYS A 72 -6.58 13.37 -27.46
CA CYS A 72 -6.88 12.08 -26.83
C CYS A 72 -7.06 12.31 -25.31
N PRO A 73 -8.29 12.41 -24.78
CA PRO A 73 -8.51 12.65 -23.36
C PRO A 73 -8.03 11.44 -22.53
N ILE A 74 -7.50 11.75 -21.35
CA ILE A 74 -7.04 10.76 -20.37
C ILE A 74 -7.98 10.81 -19.17
N PHE A 75 -8.80 9.79 -19.00
CA PHE A 75 -9.74 9.66 -17.90
C PHE A 75 -9.20 8.78 -16.77
N LEU A 76 -9.53 9.18 -15.54
CA LEU A 76 -9.09 8.57 -14.31
C LEU A 76 -10.32 8.14 -13.50
N PHE A 77 -10.41 6.84 -13.22
CA PHE A 77 -11.47 6.25 -12.42
C PHE A 77 -11.02 6.13 -10.96
N PHE A 78 -11.62 6.92 -10.08
CA PHE A 78 -11.23 7.00 -8.68
C PHE A 78 -11.94 5.96 -7.81
N SER A 79 -11.17 5.23 -7.01
CA SER A 79 -11.69 4.31 -5.98
C SER A 79 -10.81 4.36 -4.74
N VAL A 80 -11.44 4.45 -3.56
CA VAL A 80 -10.76 4.43 -2.26
C VAL A 80 -10.50 2.99 -1.84
N ASN A 81 -9.30 2.71 -1.34
CA ASN A 81 -8.90 1.35 -0.99
C ASN A 81 -9.79 0.73 0.10
N ALA A 82 -10.46 -0.36 -0.26
CA ALA A 82 -11.44 -1.10 0.55
C ALA A 82 -12.78 -0.39 0.84
N SER A 83 -13.16 0.67 0.10
CA SER A 83 -14.54 1.20 0.14
C SER A 83 -15.57 0.24 -0.45
N GLY A 84 -15.17 -0.55 -1.46
CA GLY A 84 -16.09 -1.42 -2.21
C GLY A 84 -16.81 -0.71 -3.36
N GLN A 85 -16.43 0.52 -3.69
CA GLN A 85 -17.02 1.33 -4.76
C GLN A 85 -15.96 2.18 -5.49
N PHE A 86 -16.33 2.70 -6.65
CA PHE A 86 -15.68 3.85 -7.26
C PHE A 86 -16.47 5.12 -6.91
N CYS A 87 -15.79 6.25 -6.69
CA CYS A 87 -16.39 7.50 -6.21
C CYS A 87 -16.42 8.63 -7.27
N GLY A 88 -15.81 8.44 -8.44
CA GLY A 88 -15.93 9.41 -9.52
C GLY A 88 -14.97 9.21 -10.70
N VAL A 89 -15.06 10.16 -11.63
CA VAL A 89 -14.28 10.24 -12.87
C VAL A 89 -13.74 11.66 -13.05
N ALA A 90 -12.43 11.76 -13.29
CA ALA A 90 -11.76 13.01 -13.67
C ALA A 90 -10.97 12.85 -14.98
N GLU A 91 -10.70 13.95 -15.65
CA GLU A 91 -9.81 14.05 -16.82
C GLU A 91 -8.46 14.66 -16.39
N MET A 92 -7.35 14.12 -16.86
CA MET A 92 -6.02 14.71 -16.71
C MET A 92 -5.83 15.81 -17.77
N VAL A 93 -5.73 17.06 -17.34
CA VAL A 93 -5.77 18.25 -18.23
C VAL A 93 -4.40 18.94 -18.40
N GLY A 94 -3.34 18.35 -17.83
CA GLY A 94 -1.98 18.86 -17.91
C GLY A 94 -0.94 17.79 -17.54
N PRO A 95 0.35 18.03 -17.83
CA PRO A 95 1.45 17.12 -17.50
C PRO A 95 1.73 17.08 -15.99
N VAL A 96 2.62 16.19 -15.56
CA VAL A 96 3.07 16.09 -14.17
C VAL A 96 4.22 17.04 -13.91
N ASP A 97 4.03 17.94 -12.95
CA ASP A 97 5.05 18.83 -12.42
C ASP A 97 5.79 18.13 -11.26
N PHE A 98 6.87 17.41 -11.61
CA PHE A 98 7.68 16.60 -10.69
C PHE A 98 8.41 17.39 -9.59
N GLU A 99 8.63 18.70 -9.80
CA GLU A 99 9.37 19.57 -8.88
C GLU A 99 8.48 20.14 -7.76
N LYS A 100 7.15 20.13 -7.94
CA LYS A 100 6.22 20.55 -6.89
C LYS A 100 5.93 19.42 -5.91
N ASP A 101 6.45 19.58 -4.69
CA ASP A 101 5.93 18.88 -3.51
C ASP A 101 4.50 19.34 -3.23
N ALA A 102 3.55 18.39 -3.28
CA ALA A 102 2.17 18.67 -2.92
C ALA A 102 1.97 18.45 -1.41
N ALA A 103 2.40 19.44 -0.63
CA ALA A 103 2.33 19.47 0.84
C ALA A 103 0.93 19.20 1.43
N TYR A 104 -0.12 19.44 0.63
CA TYR A 104 -1.52 19.17 1.00
C TYR A 104 -1.86 17.68 1.15
N TRP A 105 -1.03 16.74 0.66
CA TRP A 105 -1.31 15.30 0.82
C TRP A 105 -0.96 14.82 2.23
N GLN A 106 -1.88 14.06 2.82
CA GLN A 106 -1.88 13.47 4.18
C GLN A 106 -0.65 12.60 4.56
N GLN A 107 0.35 12.49 3.69
CA GLN A 107 1.53 11.65 3.83
C GLN A 107 2.86 12.33 3.45
N GLY A 108 2.88 13.59 2.99
CA GLY A 108 4.10 14.41 2.82
C GLY A 108 5.26 13.79 2.00
N LYS A 109 4.98 12.81 1.13
CA LYS A 109 5.98 11.97 0.43
C LYS A 109 5.62 11.70 -1.04
N TRP A 110 4.84 12.60 -1.64
CA TRP A 110 4.34 12.50 -3.02
C TRP A 110 4.81 13.72 -3.80
N ASN A 111 5.96 13.58 -4.45
CA ASN A 111 6.47 14.55 -5.41
C ASN A 111 5.84 14.32 -6.79
N GLY A 112 5.56 15.40 -7.52
CA GLY A 112 4.76 15.34 -8.74
C GLY A 112 3.28 15.56 -8.47
N GLN A 113 2.76 16.69 -8.97
CA GLN A 113 1.33 16.93 -9.07
C GLN A 113 0.92 17.24 -10.52
N PHE A 114 -0.32 16.95 -10.87
CA PHE A 114 -0.89 17.28 -12.17
C PHE A 114 -2.33 17.78 -12.02
N PRO A 115 -2.77 18.71 -12.89
CA PRO A 115 -4.12 19.25 -12.83
C PRO A 115 -5.13 18.25 -13.39
N LEU A 116 -6.31 18.26 -12.77
CA LEU A 116 -7.47 17.47 -13.15
C LEU A 116 -8.65 18.37 -13.51
N LYS A 117 -9.63 17.77 -14.18
CA LYS A 117 -11.01 18.25 -14.21
C LYS A 117 -11.93 17.12 -13.80
N TRP A 118 -12.58 17.26 -12.65
CA TRP A 118 -13.62 16.32 -12.23
C TRP A 118 -14.88 16.49 -13.09
N HIS A 119 -15.41 15.38 -13.62
CA HIS A 119 -16.62 15.38 -14.45
C HIS A 119 -17.78 14.66 -13.76
N ILE A 120 -17.49 13.59 -13.01
CA ILE A 120 -18.46 12.75 -12.31
C ILE A 120 -17.97 12.58 -10.88
N VAL A 121 -18.83 12.89 -9.91
CA VAL A 121 -18.57 12.71 -8.47
C VAL A 121 -19.81 12.04 -7.89
N LYS A 122 -19.75 10.71 -7.77
CA LYS A 122 -20.83 9.87 -7.20
C LYS A 122 -20.34 8.46 -6.94
N ASP A 123 -20.92 7.82 -5.93
CA ASP A 123 -20.58 6.45 -5.57
C ASP A 123 -21.27 5.42 -6.47
N VAL A 124 -20.47 4.55 -7.08
CA VAL A 124 -20.94 3.43 -7.90
C VAL A 124 -20.35 2.12 -7.35
N PRO A 125 -21.17 1.21 -6.79
CA PRO A 125 -20.68 -0.01 -6.15
C PRO A 125 -19.95 -0.96 -7.10
N ASN A 126 -18.92 -1.65 -6.59
CA ASN A 126 -18.07 -2.55 -7.37
C ASN A 126 -18.81 -3.68 -8.10
N ASN A 127 -20.00 -4.09 -7.62
CA ASN A 127 -20.79 -5.12 -8.32
C ASN A 127 -21.18 -4.67 -9.73
N ARG A 128 -21.39 -3.37 -9.97
CA ARG A 128 -21.71 -2.80 -11.29
C ARG A 128 -20.56 -2.95 -12.29
N PHE A 129 -19.31 -2.90 -11.85
CA PHE A 129 -18.14 -3.05 -12.73
C PHE A 129 -17.55 -4.46 -12.75
N SER A 130 -18.07 -5.39 -11.94
CA SER A 130 -17.47 -6.73 -11.73
C SER A 130 -17.36 -7.60 -12.98
N HIS A 131 -18.19 -7.34 -14.01
CA HIS A 131 -18.19 -8.05 -15.29
C HIS A 131 -17.10 -7.57 -16.26
N ILE A 132 -16.51 -6.38 -16.03
CA ILE A 132 -15.49 -5.80 -16.90
C ILE A 132 -14.13 -6.44 -16.58
N LEU A 133 -13.73 -7.42 -17.38
CA LEU A 133 -12.49 -8.18 -17.20
C LEU A 133 -11.33 -7.55 -17.97
N LEU A 134 -10.21 -7.28 -17.29
CA LEU A 134 -9.03 -6.64 -17.87
C LEU A 134 -8.03 -7.68 -18.42
N GLN A 135 -8.02 -7.86 -19.75
CA GLN A 135 -7.07 -8.74 -20.46
C GLN A 135 -5.58 -8.42 -20.15
N ASN A 136 -5.26 -7.15 -19.90
CA ASN A 136 -3.92 -6.67 -19.54
C ASN A 136 -3.65 -6.69 -18.02
N ASN A 137 -4.49 -7.38 -17.24
CA ASN A 137 -4.35 -7.59 -15.80
C ASN A 137 -4.95 -8.96 -15.42
N ASP A 138 -4.37 -10.04 -15.97
CA ASP A 138 -4.71 -11.44 -15.66
C ASP A 138 -6.20 -11.82 -15.88
N ASN A 139 -6.92 -11.12 -16.77
CA ASN A 139 -8.40 -11.19 -16.93
C ASN A 139 -9.19 -10.96 -15.62
N LYS A 140 -8.61 -10.24 -14.66
CA LYS A 140 -9.28 -9.90 -13.40
C LYS A 140 -10.35 -8.82 -13.62
N PRO A 141 -11.43 -8.80 -12.82
CA PRO A 141 -12.36 -7.68 -12.79
C PRO A 141 -11.65 -6.34 -12.59
N VAL A 142 -12.11 -5.29 -13.23
CA VAL A 142 -11.53 -3.93 -13.13
C VAL A 142 -11.52 -3.40 -11.68
N THR A 143 -12.43 -3.87 -10.84
CA THR A 143 -12.49 -3.59 -9.39
C THR A 143 -11.25 -4.09 -8.62
N HIS A 144 -10.54 -5.09 -9.13
CA HIS A 144 -9.32 -5.65 -8.54
C HIS A 144 -8.04 -4.93 -9.00
N SER A 145 -8.20 -3.80 -9.73
CA SER A 145 -7.07 -3.03 -10.24
C SER A 145 -6.26 -2.35 -9.14
N ARG A 146 -4.95 -2.26 -9.40
CA ARG A 146 -3.98 -1.45 -8.65
C ARG A 146 -3.99 0.00 -9.14
N ASP A 147 -3.33 0.87 -8.40
CA ASP A 147 -3.10 2.27 -8.81
C ASP A 147 -2.37 2.36 -10.15
N SER A 148 -2.73 3.32 -10.99
CA SER A 148 -2.26 3.52 -12.37
C SER A 148 -2.47 2.31 -13.32
N GLN A 149 -3.37 1.36 -13.01
CA GLN A 149 -3.73 0.30 -13.94
C GLN A 149 -4.39 0.88 -15.19
N GLU A 150 -3.88 0.55 -16.38
CA GLU A 150 -4.47 1.00 -17.64
C GLU A 150 -5.66 0.12 -18.02
N VAL A 151 -6.73 0.75 -18.51
CA VAL A 151 -7.96 0.11 -18.98
C VAL A 151 -8.07 0.36 -20.50
N LYS A 152 -8.36 -0.68 -21.30
CA LYS A 152 -8.43 -0.52 -22.77
C LYS A 152 -9.68 0.27 -23.14
N LEU A 153 -9.62 0.99 -24.27
CA LEU A 153 -10.70 1.86 -24.79
C LEU A 153 -12.11 1.30 -24.58
N HIS A 154 -12.41 0.10 -25.08
CA HIS A 154 -13.73 -0.55 -24.92
C HIS A 154 -14.21 -0.59 -23.45
N GLN A 155 -13.35 -1.08 -22.55
CA GLN A 155 -13.65 -1.25 -21.13
C GLN A 155 -13.81 0.11 -20.44
N GLY A 156 -13.03 1.12 -20.85
CA GLY A 156 -13.14 2.49 -20.34
C GLY A 156 -14.45 3.16 -20.74
N ILE A 157 -14.86 2.99 -22.01
CA ILE A 157 -16.17 3.44 -22.51
C ILE A 157 -17.33 2.78 -21.76
N GLU A 158 -17.23 1.46 -21.52
CA GLU A 158 -18.21 0.70 -20.73
C GLU A 158 -18.31 1.23 -19.29
N MET A 159 -17.17 1.50 -18.63
CA MET A 159 -17.14 2.14 -17.31
C MET A 159 -17.76 3.56 -17.33
N LEU A 160 -17.44 4.39 -18.33
CA LEU A 160 -18.04 5.74 -18.47
C LEU A 160 -19.56 5.68 -18.60
N ARG A 161 -20.11 4.72 -19.37
CA ARG A 161 -21.56 4.53 -19.51
C ARG A 161 -22.20 4.12 -18.19
N ILE A 162 -21.63 3.13 -17.48
CA ILE A 162 -22.11 2.72 -16.15
C ILE A 162 -22.11 3.91 -15.18
N PHE A 163 -21.04 4.71 -15.15
CA PHE A 163 -20.99 5.91 -14.32
C PHE A 163 -22.07 6.94 -14.68
N LYS A 164 -22.33 7.16 -15.97
CA LYS A 164 -23.37 8.09 -16.43
C LYS A 164 -24.77 7.62 -16.06
N GLU A 165 -25.08 6.36 -16.38
CA GLU A 165 -26.39 5.73 -16.21
C GLU A 165 -26.74 5.40 -14.75
N TYR A 166 -25.76 5.24 -13.86
CA TYR A 166 -26.03 4.88 -12.47
C TYR A 166 -26.58 6.06 -11.65
N GLU A 167 -27.81 5.90 -11.15
CA GLU A 167 -28.46 6.78 -10.18
C GLU A 167 -27.91 6.53 -8.77
N ALA A 168 -26.84 7.27 -8.43
CA ALA A 168 -26.28 7.24 -7.10
C ALA A 168 -27.12 8.05 -6.11
N HIS A 169 -27.16 7.56 -4.88
CA HIS A 169 -27.86 8.19 -3.75
C HIS A 169 -26.88 8.73 -2.69
N THR A 170 -25.57 8.54 -2.91
CA THR A 170 -24.48 9.02 -2.06
C THR A 170 -23.30 9.49 -2.91
N SER A 171 -22.52 10.42 -2.36
CA SER A 171 -21.24 10.87 -2.87
C SER A 171 -20.40 11.51 -1.77
N ILE A 172 -19.09 11.67 -1.99
CA ILE A 172 -18.22 12.45 -1.10
C ILE A 172 -18.63 13.94 -0.97
N LEU A 173 -19.55 14.44 -1.82
CA LEU A 173 -20.09 15.79 -1.69
C LEU A 173 -21.07 15.92 -0.52
N ASP A 174 -21.69 14.82 -0.09
CA ASP A 174 -22.65 14.81 1.03
C ASP A 174 -21.94 15.05 2.38
N ASP A 175 -20.67 14.63 2.48
CA ASP A 175 -19.79 14.77 3.63
C ASP A 175 -18.72 15.87 3.44
N PHE A 176 -18.85 16.75 2.44
CA PHE A 176 -17.76 17.66 2.04
C PHE A 176 -17.34 18.63 3.17
N ASP A 177 -18.31 19.17 3.91
CA ASP A 177 -18.07 20.06 5.05
C ASP A 177 -17.29 19.36 6.19
N TYR A 178 -17.56 18.06 6.43
CA TYR A 178 -16.82 17.26 7.41
C TYR A 178 -15.33 17.11 7.04
N TYR A 179 -15.01 17.00 5.75
CA TYR A 179 -13.62 16.96 5.29
C TYR A 179 -12.96 18.36 5.28
N ASP A 180 -13.72 19.43 4.99
CA ASP A 180 -13.26 20.81 5.13
C ASP A 180 -12.87 21.13 6.59
N GLU A 181 -13.71 20.80 7.57
CA GLU A 181 -13.41 20.97 9.00
C GLU A 181 -12.14 20.19 9.41
N ARG A 182 -12.02 18.93 8.96
CA ARG A 182 -10.83 18.08 9.18
C ARG A 182 -9.57 18.57 8.50
N GLU A 183 -9.68 19.37 7.44
CA GLU A 183 -8.54 20.03 6.80
C GLU A 183 -8.12 21.24 7.64
N SER A 184 -9.06 22.11 8.01
CA SER A 184 -8.82 23.29 8.83
C SER A 184 -8.18 22.97 10.18
N GLN A 185 -8.61 21.90 10.85
CA GLN A 185 -8.05 21.46 12.13
C GLN A 185 -6.56 21.09 12.04
N LYS A 186 -6.11 20.48 10.92
CA LYS A 186 -4.70 20.09 10.73
C LYS A 186 -3.79 21.29 10.43
N VAL A 187 -4.30 22.30 9.74
CA VAL A 187 -3.57 23.55 9.48
C VAL A 187 -3.35 24.33 10.79
N GLY A 188 -4.31 24.28 11.72
CA GLY A 188 -4.17 24.87 13.05
C GLY A 188 -3.08 24.22 13.92
N GLU A 189 -2.90 22.90 13.86
CA GLU A 189 -1.88 22.20 14.65
C GLU A 189 -0.44 22.48 14.17
N ASP A 190 -0.22 22.71 12.87
CA ASP A 190 1.12 22.96 12.31
C ASP A 190 1.54 24.44 12.44
N GLY A 191 0.58 25.36 12.51
CA GLY A 191 0.81 26.78 12.79
C GLY A 191 1.20 27.09 14.24
N GLY A 192 0.75 26.28 15.20
CA GLY A 192 0.90 26.53 16.64
C GLY A 192 2.26 26.17 17.26
N ARG A 193 3.32 25.97 16.46
CA ARG A 193 4.62 25.45 16.93
C ARG A 193 5.82 26.38 16.79
N LYS A 194 5.57 27.67 16.54
CA LYS A 194 6.57 28.73 16.64
C LYS A 194 6.01 29.84 17.53
N GLU A 195 6.84 30.27 18.48
CA GLU A 195 6.53 31.28 19.52
C GLU A 195 5.51 30.85 20.58
N GLU A 196 6.01 30.27 21.68
CA GLU A 196 5.88 30.90 23.00
C GLU A 196 6.82 30.26 24.02
N THR A 197 7.89 30.99 24.38
CA THR A 197 8.72 30.72 25.56
C THR A 197 8.79 31.98 26.41
N SER A 198 7.79 32.22 27.27
CA SER A 198 7.92 33.15 28.41
C SER A 198 6.80 33.01 29.46
N CYS A 199 7.00 32.09 30.41
CA CYS A 199 6.88 32.31 31.86
C CYS A 199 5.78 33.23 32.49
N VAL A 200 5.01 32.58 33.38
CA VAL A 200 4.39 32.99 34.67
C VAL A 200 3.06 33.79 34.77
N GLU A 201 2.07 33.09 35.36
CA GLU A 201 1.28 33.43 36.57
C GLU A 201 -0.17 33.99 36.54
N GLN A 202 -0.94 33.43 37.48
CA GLN A 202 -2.18 33.89 38.16
C GLN A 202 -3.60 33.70 37.54
N LEU A 203 -4.29 32.68 38.10
CA LEU A 203 -5.63 32.73 38.73
C LEU A 203 -6.84 33.33 37.97
N SER A 204 -7.88 32.51 37.74
CA SER A 204 -9.13 32.54 38.53
C SER A 204 -10.20 31.54 38.03
N GLU A 205 -11.33 31.45 38.75
CA GLU A 205 -12.27 30.32 38.78
C GLU A 205 -13.41 30.34 37.73
N ARG A 206 -14.17 29.22 37.71
CA ARG A 206 -15.54 28.98 37.17
C ARG A 206 -15.65 28.54 35.70
N SER A 207 -16.66 27.75 35.31
CA SER A 207 -17.52 26.80 36.05
C SER A 207 -18.26 25.90 35.06
N TYR A 208 -18.71 24.72 35.51
CA TYR A 208 -19.62 23.80 34.83
C TYR A 208 -20.63 24.41 33.83
N GLN A 209 -20.79 23.76 32.67
CA GLN A 209 -22.03 23.02 32.37
C GLN A 209 -21.92 22.20 31.06
N SER A 210 -22.24 20.92 31.14
CA SER A 210 -22.66 20.11 29.99
C SER A 210 -24.18 20.16 29.86
N PRO A 211 -24.74 20.08 28.65
CA PRO A 211 -26.06 19.51 28.41
C PRO A 211 -25.94 18.11 27.80
N SER A 212 -26.79 17.20 28.27
CA SER A 212 -27.05 15.88 27.68
C SER A 212 -28.56 15.75 27.40
N SER A 213 -28.98 14.64 26.76
CA SER A 213 -30.37 14.32 26.36
C SER A 213 -30.89 15.12 25.14
N ILE A 214 -31.87 14.70 24.32
CA ILE A 214 -32.72 13.49 24.22
C ILE A 214 -33.23 13.39 22.74
N ALA A 215 -33.77 12.33 22.14
CA ALA A 215 -34.21 10.98 22.55
C ALA A 215 -34.05 9.94 21.39
N SER A 216 -34.56 8.72 21.59
CA SER A 216 -34.74 7.63 20.62
C SER A 216 -36.15 7.58 20.00
N TYR A 217 -36.32 6.83 18.89
CA TYR A 217 -37.61 6.24 18.50
C TYR A 217 -37.45 4.81 17.95
N TYR A 218 -38.46 3.97 18.20
CA TYR A 218 -38.59 2.55 17.79
C TYR A 218 -39.04 2.43 16.31
N GLY A 219 -39.02 1.29 15.60
CA GLY A 219 -38.65 -0.11 15.86
C GLY A 219 -39.36 -1.08 14.87
N ALA A 220 -39.04 -2.40 14.89
CA ALA A 220 -39.74 -3.52 14.22
C ALA A 220 -39.73 -3.58 12.66
N ASP A 221 -39.86 -4.73 11.94
CA ASP A 221 -39.64 -6.17 12.24
C ASP A 221 -39.63 -7.03 10.94
N ASN A 222 -38.78 -8.08 10.88
CA ASN A 222 -38.97 -9.38 10.17
C ASN A 222 -39.23 -9.49 8.63
N PRO A 223 -39.17 -10.69 8.00
CA PRO A 223 -38.23 -11.81 8.21
C PRO A 223 -37.68 -12.49 6.91
N VAL A 224 -36.56 -13.21 7.06
CA VAL A 224 -36.17 -14.50 6.44
C VAL A 224 -36.70 -14.89 5.04
N ARG A 225 -35.78 -15.22 4.11
CA ARG A 225 -35.92 -16.43 3.27
C ARG A 225 -34.59 -17.12 2.94
N LEU A 226 -34.59 -18.43 3.17
CA LEU A 226 -33.52 -19.39 2.91
C LEU A 226 -33.70 -19.99 1.50
N ALA A 227 -32.63 -20.13 0.72
CA ALA A 227 -32.60 -21.03 -0.44
C ALA A 227 -31.17 -21.49 -0.73
N SER A 228 -31.00 -22.77 -1.02
CA SER A 228 -29.73 -23.39 -1.41
C SER A 228 -29.92 -24.10 -2.74
N ASP A 229 -28.95 -24.00 -3.65
CA ASP A 229 -28.66 -24.94 -4.74
C ASP A 229 -27.26 -24.58 -5.27
N ILE A 230 -26.22 -25.42 -5.15
CA ILE A 230 -25.98 -26.72 -5.80
C ILE A 230 -25.99 -26.60 -7.34
N GLY A 231 -24.81 -26.26 -7.89
CA GLY A 231 -24.56 -26.19 -9.34
C GLY A 231 -23.15 -26.64 -9.72
N LYS A 232 -22.91 -27.96 -9.75
CA LYS A 232 -21.65 -28.54 -10.25
C LYS A 232 -21.56 -28.44 -11.78
N ARG A 233 -20.46 -27.90 -12.33
CA ARG A 233 -19.82 -28.17 -13.66
C ARG A 233 -18.96 -26.95 -14.07
N ARG A 234 -17.85 -27.07 -14.82
CA ARG A 234 -16.99 -28.20 -15.21
C ARG A 234 -15.69 -27.58 -15.69
N GLU A 235 -14.54 -28.09 -15.26
CA GLU A 235 -13.24 -27.58 -15.73
C GLU A 235 -13.05 -27.85 -17.22
N LYS A 236 -12.36 -26.93 -17.91
CA LYS A 236 -11.90 -27.13 -19.28
C LYS A 236 -10.50 -26.53 -19.41
N GLU A 237 -9.51 -27.41 -19.54
CA GLU A 237 -8.10 -27.05 -19.70
C GLU A 237 -7.88 -26.30 -21.01
N TYR A 238 -6.93 -25.36 -21.03
CA TYR A 238 -6.17 -25.02 -22.23
C TYR A 238 -4.73 -24.60 -21.88
N SER A 239 -3.86 -24.80 -22.86
CA SER A 239 -2.39 -24.90 -22.78
C SER A 239 -1.62 -23.65 -22.33
N SER A 240 -0.50 -23.90 -21.65
CA SER A 240 0.55 -22.95 -21.28
C SER A 240 1.24 -22.29 -22.48
N VAL A 241 1.46 -20.98 -22.42
CA VAL A 241 2.51 -20.26 -23.18
C VAL A 241 3.16 -19.26 -22.21
N PRO A 242 4.50 -19.18 -22.09
CA PRO A 242 5.14 -18.24 -21.18
C PRO A 242 5.14 -16.82 -21.76
N THR A 243 4.99 -15.80 -20.92
CA THR A 243 5.19 -14.40 -21.34
C THR A 243 5.89 -13.63 -20.23
N THR A 244 6.97 -12.95 -20.63
CA THR A 244 7.92 -12.22 -19.81
C THR A 244 7.40 -10.81 -19.46
N SER A 245 7.45 -10.38 -18.19
CA SER A 245 7.81 -9.01 -17.74
C SER A 245 7.42 -8.70 -16.27
N ASP A 246 8.11 -9.27 -15.29
CA ASP A 246 7.95 -8.89 -13.86
C ASP A 246 8.88 -7.73 -13.46
N LEU A 247 8.61 -6.52 -13.97
CA LEU A 247 9.46 -5.33 -13.79
C LEU A 247 9.44 -4.69 -12.37
N TYR A 248 8.79 -5.32 -11.39
CA TYR A 248 8.76 -4.84 -10.00
C TYR A 248 8.88 -5.93 -8.92
N GLY A 249 9.15 -7.20 -9.27
CA GLY A 249 9.49 -8.27 -8.32
C GLY A 249 8.47 -8.61 -7.21
N ASN A 250 7.30 -7.97 -7.18
CA ASN A 250 6.31 -8.03 -6.07
C ASN A 250 5.54 -9.36 -5.94
N ARG A 251 5.75 -10.30 -6.87
CA ARG A 251 5.20 -11.66 -6.85
C ARG A 251 6.39 -12.61 -6.88
N GLY A 252 6.54 -13.48 -5.89
CA GLY A 252 7.45 -14.62 -5.95
C GLY A 252 6.79 -15.81 -6.66
N PRO A 253 7.53 -16.93 -6.81
CA PRO A 253 7.07 -18.15 -7.49
C PRO A 253 5.74 -18.68 -6.96
N ARG A 254 5.45 -18.48 -5.66
CA ARG A 254 4.21 -18.88 -4.97
C ARG A 254 2.95 -18.20 -5.51
N SER A 255 3.07 -17.05 -6.17
CA SER A 255 1.93 -16.39 -6.82
C SER A 255 1.44 -17.13 -8.08
N PHE A 256 2.16 -18.16 -8.55
CA PHE A 256 1.85 -18.89 -9.79
C PHE A 256 1.42 -20.35 -9.57
N THR A 257 1.52 -20.89 -8.36
CA THR A 257 1.37 -22.34 -8.08
C THR A 257 -0.07 -22.78 -7.81
N ARG A 258 -0.94 -22.71 -8.83
CA ARG A 258 -2.21 -23.49 -8.80
C ARG A 258 -1.91 -24.97 -9.08
N VAL A 259 -1.68 -25.73 -8.00
CA VAL A 259 -1.65 -27.20 -7.89
C VAL A 259 -1.23 -27.96 -9.16
N LYS A 260 0.09 -28.23 -9.31
CA LYS A 260 0.56 -29.33 -10.16
C LYS A 260 0.80 -30.56 -9.29
N SER A 261 0.09 -31.65 -9.59
CA SER A 261 0.28 -32.94 -8.91
C SER A 261 1.66 -33.51 -9.21
N LYS A 262 2.38 -33.99 -8.19
CA LYS A 262 3.70 -34.63 -8.34
C LYS A 262 3.54 -36.01 -8.99
N ASN A 263 4.22 -36.23 -10.12
CA ASN A 263 4.61 -37.58 -10.57
C ASN A 263 6.13 -37.65 -10.64
N SER A 264 6.68 -38.84 -10.33
CA SER A 264 8.07 -39.05 -9.91
C SER A 264 8.98 -39.63 -11.00
N SER A 265 10.15 -39.02 -11.20
CA SER A 265 11.42 -39.62 -11.70
C SER A 265 12.46 -38.49 -11.83
N GLY A 266 13.74 -38.59 -11.49
CA GLY A 266 14.53 -39.65 -10.84
C GLY A 266 16.03 -39.26 -10.88
N LEU A 267 16.73 -39.42 -9.75
CA LEU A 267 18.19 -39.34 -9.50
C LEU A 267 19.15 -38.67 -10.53
N SER A 268 20.00 -37.76 -10.01
CA SER A 268 21.46 -37.99 -9.99
C SER A 268 22.14 -37.19 -8.88
N SER A 269 23.01 -37.86 -8.11
CA SER A 269 23.76 -37.31 -6.98
C SER A 269 25.21 -36.96 -7.32
N SER A 270 25.74 -35.88 -6.73
CA SER A 270 27.18 -35.71 -6.47
C SER A 270 27.37 -35.09 -5.09
N ALA A 271 28.40 -35.52 -4.37
CA ALA A 271 28.69 -35.15 -2.98
C ALA A 271 30.04 -34.43 -2.85
N GLY A 272 30.21 -33.70 -1.75
CA GLY A 272 31.38 -32.88 -1.42
C GLY A 272 31.00 -31.40 -1.28
N ASP A 273 31.50 -30.64 -0.32
CA ASP A 273 32.28 -31.00 0.87
C ASP A 273 31.94 -30.00 2.00
N ALA A 274 32.13 -30.36 3.27
CA ALA A 274 31.62 -29.61 4.40
C ALA A 274 32.65 -28.63 4.98
N THR A 275 32.43 -27.32 4.79
CA THR A 275 33.04 -26.27 5.62
C THR A 275 31.95 -25.51 6.37
N ASN A 276 31.94 -25.65 7.69
CA ASN A 276 31.06 -24.88 8.57
C ASN A 276 31.42 -23.38 8.49
N ASP A 277 30.44 -22.54 8.18
CA ASP A 277 30.39 -21.18 8.73
C ASP A 277 28.99 -20.93 9.32
N SER A 278 28.94 -20.20 10.42
CA SER A 278 27.86 -20.26 11.42
C SER A 278 27.12 -18.93 11.54
N SER A 279 26.13 -18.67 10.68
CA SER A 279 25.16 -17.57 10.90
C SER A 279 23.86 -17.58 10.07
N THR A 280 23.42 -18.72 9.50
CA THR A 280 22.17 -18.81 8.69
C THR A 280 21.04 -19.58 9.39
N ALA A 281 20.20 -18.86 10.14
CA ALA A 281 19.04 -19.44 10.82
C ALA A 281 17.81 -19.70 9.91
N GLY A 282 17.81 -19.21 8.67
CA GLY A 282 16.60 -19.11 7.83
C GLY A 282 16.07 -20.42 7.24
N SER A 283 16.93 -21.42 7.02
CA SER A 283 16.59 -22.56 6.14
C SER A 283 16.27 -23.87 6.85
N ASN A 284 16.08 -23.88 8.18
CA ASN A 284 15.81 -25.10 8.95
C ASN A 284 14.31 -25.23 9.31
N PRO A 285 13.52 -26.09 8.61
CA PRO A 285 12.08 -26.17 8.83
C PRO A 285 11.69 -26.67 10.23
N SER A 286 12.61 -27.32 10.96
CA SER A 286 12.36 -27.83 12.31
C SER A 286 12.17 -26.73 13.36
N LEU A 287 12.48 -25.47 13.03
CA LEU A 287 12.29 -24.31 13.92
C LEU A 287 10.84 -23.80 13.96
N TYR A 288 10.01 -24.19 12.98
CA TYR A 288 8.67 -23.65 12.76
C TYR A 288 7.59 -24.73 12.81
N ASN A 289 6.32 -24.33 12.92
CA ASN A 289 5.14 -25.20 12.87
C ASN A 289 5.12 -26.30 13.96
N HIS A 290 5.75 -26.04 15.11
CA HIS A 290 5.96 -27.05 16.15
C HIS A 290 4.62 -27.59 16.72
N PRO A 291 4.43 -28.92 16.86
CA PRO A 291 3.17 -29.51 17.32
C PRO A 291 2.82 -29.11 18.76
N GLU A 292 3.81 -28.86 19.62
CA GLU A 292 3.60 -28.37 20.99
C GLU A 292 3.31 -26.86 21.08
N PHE A 293 3.20 -26.13 19.96
CA PHE A 293 2.86 -24.71 20.01
C PHE A 293 1.48 -24.50 20.66
N ALA A 294 1.44 -23.75 21.76
CA ALA A 294 0.20 -23.48 22.48
C ALA A 294 -0.73 -22.60 21.63
N THR A 295 -2.03 -22.89 21.66
CA THR A 295 -3.05 -22.10 20.95
C THR A 295 -4.18 -21.63 21.88
N ASP A 296 -4.21 -22.11 23.12
CA ASP A 296 -5.10 -21.63 24.18
C ASP A 296 -4.34 -20.66 25.09
N TYR A 297 -4.83 -19.42 25.18
CA TYR A 297 -4.27 -18.37 26.02
C TYR A 297 -5.40 -17.64 26.74
N LYS A 298 -5.27 -17.52 28.07
CA LYS A 298 -6.22 -16.74 28.90
C LYS A 298 -6.13 -15.24 28.67
N ASN A 299 -4.96 -14.76 28.27
CA ASN A 299 -4.70 -13.37 27.90
C ASN A 299 -3.66 -13.36 26.77
N ALA A 300 -4.00 -12.72 25.65
CA ALA A 300 -3.14 -12.52 24.49
C ALA A 300 -3.74 -11.43 23.60
N ARG A 301 -2.89 -10.69 22.86
CA ARG A 301 -3.34 -9.72 21.86
C ARG A 301 -3.02 -10.23 20.46
N PHE A 302 -3.84 -9.84 19.50
CA PHE A 302 -3.74 -10.33 18.13
C PHE A 302 -3.86 -9.18 17.14
N PHE A 303 -2.99 -9.15 16.15
CA PHE A 303 -3.04 -8.16 15.07
C PHE A 303 -2.86 -8.80 13.70
N ILE A 304 -3.50 -8.22 12.68
CA ILE A 304 -3.25 -8.57 11.28
C ILE A 304 -2.13 -7.69 10.75
N VAL A 305 -1.14 -8.31 10.09
CA VAL A 305 -0.04 -7.63 9.41
C VAL A 305 -0.17 -7.83 7.90
N LYS A 306 -0.19 -6.73 7.15
CA LYS A 306 -0.41 -6.74 5.69
C LYS A 306 0.85 -6.30 4.94
N SER A 307 1.61 -7.28 4.44
CA SER A 307 2.80 -7.00 3.63
C SER A 307 2.46 -6.65 2.18
N PHE A 308 3.22 -5.72 1.58
CA PHE A 308 3.13 -5.40 0.15
C PHE A 308 3.94 -6.35 -0.75
N SER A 309 4.95 -7.04 -0.20
CA SER A 309 5.84 -7.96 -0.93
C SER A 309 6.14 -9.22 -0.10
N GLU A 310 6.45 -10.32 -0.78
CA GLU A 310 6.91 -11.56 -0.15
C GLU A 310 8.35 -11.47 0.35
N ASP A 311 9.23 -10.67 -0.28
CA ASP A 311 10.61 -10.44 0.19
C ASP A 311 10.64 -9.93 1.62
N ASN A 312 9.68 -9.07 1.98
CA ASN A 312 9.58 -8.54 3.32
C ASN A 312 9.24 -9.65 4.33
N VAL A 313 8.37 -10.59 3.95
CA VAL A 313 8.06 -11.75 4.80
C VAL A 313 9.28 -12.67 4.92
N HIS A 314 9.99 -12.93 3.82
CA HIS A 314 11.26 -13.67 3.81
C HIS A 314 12.28 -13.06 4.78
N ARG A 315 12.58 -11.76 4.65
CA ARG A 315 13.51 -11.06 5.55
C ARG A 315 13.06 -11.08 7.00
N SER A 316 11.76 -10.99 7.25
CA SER A 316 11.23 -11.08 8.61
C SER A 316 11.50 -12.43 9.26
N ILE A 317 11.41 -13.51 8.50
CA ILE A 317 11.73 -14.87 8.96
C ILE A 317 13.25 -15.03 9.13
N LYS A 318 14.03 -14.57 8.16
CA LYS A 318 15.50 -14.64 8.13
C LYS A 318 16.15 -13.87 9.30
N TYR A 319 15.69 -12.66 9.56
CA TYR A 319 16.29 -11.72 10.52
C TYR A 319 15.51 -11.55 11.83
N ASN A 320 14.33 -12.19 11.97
CA ASN A 320 13.47 -12.11 13.16
C ASN A 320 13.10 -10.65 13.55
N VAL A 321 12.82 -9.81 12.55
CA VAL A 321 12.39 -8.41 12.72
C VAL A 321 11.19 -8.07 11.84
N TRP A 322 10.41 -7.08 12.24
CA TRP A 322 9.39 -6.46 11.39
C TRP A 322 9.39 -4.94 11.53
N ALA A 323 8.91 -4.24 10.50
CA ALA A 323 8.53 -2.83 10.57
C ALA A 323 7.16 -2.65 9.89
N SER A 324 6.25 -1.95 10.55
CA SER A 324 4.93 -1.62 10.02
C SER A 324 4.86 -0.15 9.59
N THR A 325 3.71 0.27 9.05
CA THR A 325 3.46 1.71 8.80
C THR A 325 3.68 2.54 10.07
N PRO A 326 4.04 3.83 10.02
CA PRO A 326 4.26 4.64 11.23
C PRO A 326 3.09 4.65 12.22
N HIS A 327 1.85 4.55 11.71
CA HIS A 327 0.66 4.36 12.54
C HIS A 327 0.60 2.95 13.16
N GLY A 328 0.83 1.90 12.36
CA GLY A 328 0.87 0.52 12.83
C GLY A 328 1.97 0.28 13.87
N SER A 329 3.17 0.81 13.66
CA SER A 329 4.29 0.73 14.60
C SER A 329 3.97 1.41 15.94
N LYS A 330 3.39 2.63 15.94
CA LYS A 330 2.90 3.28 17.19
C LYS A 330 1.83 2.44 17.90
N LYS A 331 0.91 1.84 17.14
CA LYS A 331 -0.18 1.01 17.68
C LYS A 331 0.34 -0.29 18.30
N LEU A 332 1.30 -0.95 17.65
CA LEU A 332 1.94 -2.18 18.14
C LEU A 332 2.85 -1.90 19.34
N ASP A 333 3.63 -0.81 19.33
CA ASP A 333 4.44 -0.40 20.49
C ASP A 333 3.58 -0.11 21.72
N THR A 334 2.49 0.66 21.55
CA THR A 334 1.50 0.89 22.60
C THR A 334 0.93 -0.44 23.10
N ALA A 335 0.58 -1.34 22.19
CA ALA A 335 0.02 -2.63 22.55
C ALA A 335 0.98 -3.51 23.36
N TYR A 336 2.26 -3.50 23.00
CA TYR A 336 3.36 -4.20 23.65
C TYR A 336 3.64 -3.64 25.05
N ARG A 337 3.84 -2.32 25.18
CA ARG A 337 4.04 -1.66 26.48
C ARG A 337 2.85 -1.85 27.43
N ASP A 338 1.63 -1.89 26.91
CA ASP A 338 0.46 -2.17 27.74
C ASP A 338 0.39 -3.64 28.17
N ALA A 339 0.82 -4.58 27.32
CA ALA A 339 0.92 -5.99 27.68
C ALA A 339 2.00 -6.23 28.76
N GLU A 340 3.14 -5.54 28.70
CA GLU A 340 4.19 -5.60 29.73
C GLU A 340 3.74 -5.07 31.11
N LYS A 341 2.82 -4.10 31.14
CA LYS A 341 2.24 -3.57 32.41
C LYS A 341 1.23 -4.51 33.05
N MET A 342 0.69 -5.50 32.33
CA MET A 342 -0.28 -6.44 32.90
C MET A 342 0.42 -7.44 33.82
N CYS A 343 -0.17 -7.75 34.98
CA CYS A 343 0.32 -8.81 35.86
C CYS A 343 0.09 -10.20 35.24
N GLY A 344 1.01 -10.65 34.38
CA GLY A 344 1.01 -11.97 33.75
C GLY A 344 1.56 -11.93 32.32
N LYS A 345 1.87 -13.10 31.75
CA LYS A 345 2.28 -13.19 30.34
C LYS A 345 1.09 -12.88 29.42
N CYS A 346 1.19 -11.80 28.65
CA CYS A 346 0.24 -11.43 27.60
C CYS A 346 0.99 -11.35 26.25
N PRO A 347 1.18 -12.49 25.54
CA PRO A 347 1.87 -12.49 24.26
C PRO A 347 1.07 -11.74 23.19
N ILE A 348 1.79 -11.15 22.24
CA ILE A 348 1.21 -10.42 21.11
C ILE A 348 1.51 -11.19 19.83
N PHE A 349 0.47 -11.75 19.21
CA PHE A 349 0.58 -12.50 17.97
C PHE A 349 0.20 -11.66 16.75
N LEU A 350 0.97 -11.86 15.68
CA LEU A 350 0.88 -11.16 14.41
C LEU A 350 0.57 -12.17 13.31
N PHE A 351 -0.60 -12.04 12.69
CA PHE A 351 -1.02 -12.87 11.55
C PHE A 351 -0.59 -12.21 10.25
N PHE A 352 0.37 -12.82 9.55
CA PHE A 352 0.93 -12.28 8.33
C PHE A 352 0.15 -12.70 7.09
N SER A 353 -0.19 -11.73 6.24
CA SER A 353 -0.81 -11.98 4.95
C SER A 353 -0.37 -10.94 3.92
N VAL A 354 0.18 -11.42 2.80
CA VAL A 354 0.60 -10.56 1.69
C VAL A 354 -0.61 -10.00 0.94
N ASN A 355 -0.52 -8.76 0.46
CA ASN A 355 -1.62 -8.10 -0.22
C ASN A 355 -1.96 -8.79 -1.55
N ALA A 356 -3.23 -9.19 -1.69
CA ALA A 356 -3.78 -9.97 -2.80
C ALA A 356 -3.23 -11.40 -2.98
N SER A 357 -2.60 -12.01 -1.97
CA SER A 357 -2.20 -13.45 -2.01
C SER A 357 -3.39 -14.41 -1.91
N GLY A 358 -4.49 -13.99 -1.26
CA GLY A 358 -5.62 -14.88 -0.95
C GLY A 358 -5.40 -15.82 0.24
N GLN A 359 -4.30 -15.66 0.99
CA GLN A 359 -3.93 -16.51 2.12
C GLN A 359 -3.21 -15.75 3.24
N PHE A 360 -3.20 -16.33 4.43
CA PHE A 360 -2.23 -16.02 5.49
C PHE A 360 -1.00 -16.90 5.29
N CYS A 361 0.21 -16.37 5.48
CA CYS A 361 1.48 -17.07 5.25
C CYS A 361 2.22 -17.47 6.54
N GLY A 362 1.74 -17.02 7.71
CA GLY A 362 2.26 -17.47 9.00
C GLY A 362 1.85 -16.60 10.18
N VAL A 363 2.39 -16.95 11.34
CA VAL A 363 2.18 -16.31 12.63
C VAL A 363 3.52 -16.09 13.34
N ALA A 364 3.75 -14.86 13.79
CA ALA A 364 4.87 -14.52 14.67
C ALA A 364 4.38 -13.89 15.98
N GLU A 365 5.22 -13.92 17.01
CA GLU A 365 5.04 -13.21 18.28
C GLU A 365 5.93 -11.95 18.28
N MET A 366 5.39 -10.81 18.71
CA MET A 366 6.19 -9.61 18.97
C MET A 366 6.91 -9.76 20.31
N VAL A 367 8.24 -9.77 20.30
CA VAL A 367 9.08 -10.14 21.46
C VAL A 367 9.90 -8.97 22.02
N GLY A 368 9.56 -7.74 21.63
CA GLY A 368 10.21 -6.52 22.10
C GLY A 368 9.50 -5.25 21.61
N PRO A 369 9.80 -4.09 22.19
CA PRO A 369 9.20 -2.81 21.83
C PRO A 369 9.69 -2.32 20.45
N VAL A 370 9.08 -1.24 19.96
CA VAL A 370 9.48 -0.62 18.69
C VAL A 370 10.62 0.37 18.90
N ASP A 371 11.70 0.15 18.15
CA ASP A 371 12.84 1.04 18.01
C ASP A 371 12.60 2.01 16.86
N PHE A 372 12.07 3.20 17.17
CA PHE A 372 11.73 4.25 16.21
C PHE A 372 12.94 4.95 15.57
N GLU A 373 14.12 4.86 16.20
CA GLU A 373 15.35 5.52 15.74
C GLU A 373 16.11 4.67 14.71
N LYS A 374 15.91 3.35 14.69
CA LYS A 374 16.52 2.48 13.69
C LYS A 374 15.68 2.39 12.42
N ASP A 375 16.15 3.07 11.38
CA ASP A 375 15.78 2.76 10.00
C ASP A 375 16.28 1.36 9.62
N ALA A 376 15.34 0.46 9.34
CA ALA A 376 15.68 -0.91 8.97
C ALA A 376 16.03 -0.99 7.47
N ALA A 377 17.33 -0.84 7.18
CA ALA A 377 17.92 -0.87 5.85
C ALA A 377 17.56 -2.11 5.01
N TYR A 378 17.15 -3.21 5.65
CA TYR A 378 16.68 -4.43 5.00
C TYR A 378 15.37 -4.24 4.21
N TRP A 379 14.57 -3.20 4.45
CA TRP A 379 13.28 -3.06 3.76
C TRP A 379 13.40 -2.38 2.39
N GLN A 380 12.78 -3.02 1.40
CA GLN A 380 12.81 -2.71 -0.04
C GLN A 380 12.33 -1.29 -0.47
N GLN A 381 12.03 -0.38 0.46
CA GLN A 381 11.42 0.93 0.18
C GLN A 381 11.93 2.11 1.02
N GLY A 382 12.87 1.94 1.96
CA GLY A 382 13.48 3.07 2.71
C GLY A 382 12.50 4.02 3.42
N LYS A 383 11.29 3.55 3.77
CA LYS A 383 10.17 4.37 4.26
C LYS A 383 9.58 3.87 5.59
N TRP A 384 10.26 2.93 6.24
CA TRP A 384 9.79 2.20 7.42
C TRP A 384 10.65 2.54 8.65
N ASN A 385 10.30 3.64 9.30
CA ASN A 385 10.86 4.03 10.59
C ASN A 385 10.13 3.25 11.71
N GLY A 386 10.87 2.68 12.66
CA GLY A 386 10.31 1.78 13.67
C GLY A 386 10.39 0.32 13.28
N GLN A 387 11.46 -0.36 13.74
CA GLN A 387 11.56 -1.82 13.70
C GLN A 387 11.37 -2.44 15.09
N PHE A 388 10.90 -3.69 15.14
CA PHE A 388 10.76 -4.45 16.37
C PHE A 388 11.07 -5.94 16.13
N PRO A 389 11.60 -6.66 17.14
CA PRO A 389 11.91 -8.08 17.01
C PRO A 389 10.63 -8.92 17.04
N VAL A 390 10.60 -9.94 16.18
CA VAL A 390 9.50 -10.92 16.08
C VAL A 390 10.04 -12.34 16.10
N LYS A 391 9.34 -13.25 16.77
CA LYS A 391 9.63 -14.68 16.77
C LYS A 391 8.60 -15.42 15.93
N TRP A 392 9.00 -15.98 14.80
CA TRP A 392 8.11 -16.79 13.97
C TRP A 392 7.83 -18.15 14.61
N HIS A 393 6.55 -18.51 14.71
CA HIS A 393 6.09 -19.80 15.28
C HIS A 393 5.45 -20.70 14.23
N ILE A 394 4.69 -20.12 13.30
CA ILE A 394 4.01 -20.82 12.22
C ILE A 394 4.44 -20.17 10.90
N VAL A 395 4.94 -20.98 9.97
CA VAL A 395 5.36 -20.53 8.63
C VAL A 395 4.79 -21.54 7.63
N LYS A 396 3.58 -21.24 7.12
CA LYS A 396 2.87 -22.06 6.13
C LYS A 396 1.67 -21.30 5.56
N ASP A 397 1.28 -21.64 4.34
CA ASP A 397 0.17 -20.97 3.66
C ASP A 397 -1.18 -21.56 4.05
N VAL A 398 -2.05 -20.72 4.62
CA VAL A 398 -3.43 -21.07 5.03
C VAL A 398 -4.42 -20.21 4.24
N PRO A 399 -5.22 -20.80 3.32
CA PRO A 399 -6.11 -20.04 2.44
C PRO A 399 -7.19 -19.25 3.19
N ASN A 400 -7.57 -18.08 2.65
CA ASN A 400 -8.55 -17.17 3.26
C ASN A 400 -9.92 -17.81 3.54
N ASN A 401 -10.34 -18.82 2.78
CA ASN A 401 -11.61 -19.52 3.01
C ASN A 401 -11.66 -20.31 4.33
N ARG A 402 -10.52 -20.51 5.00
CA ARG A 402 -10.43 -21.09 6.34
C ARG A 402 -10.69 -20.08 7.46
N PHE A 403 -10.68 -18.78 7.16
CA PHE A 403 -10.88 -17.70 8.12
C PHE A 403 -12.09 -16.81 7.80
N SER A 404 -12.73 -16.97 6.64
CA SER A 404 -13.78 -16.06 6.16
C SER A 404 -15.06 -16.05 7.02
N HIS A 405 -15.27 -17.05 7.88
CA HIS A 405 -16.37 -17.09 8.84
C HIS A 405 -16.09 -16.30 10.13
N ILE A 406 -14.83 -15.90 10.37
CA ILE A 406 -14.43 -15.13 11.55
C ILE A 406 -14.71 -13.64 11.29
N LEU A 407 -15.77 -13.13 11.90
CA LEU A 407 -16.20 -11.74 11.77
C LEU A 407 -15.64 -10.86 12.89
N LEU A 408 -15.20 -9.66 12.54
CA LEU A 408 -14.61 -8.69 13.47
C LEU A 408 -15.61 -7.57 13.79
N GLN A 409 -16.18 -7.59 14.99
CA GLN A 409 -17.11 -6.54 15.47
C GLN A 409 -16.46 -5.14 15.48
N ASN A 410 -15.16 -5.07 15.76
CA ASN A 410 -14.35 -3.85 15.73
C ASN A 410 -13.79 -3.51 14.32
N ASN A 411 -14.44 -3.99 13.27
CA ASN A 411 -14.17 -3.72 11.85
C ASN A 411 -15.45 -4.01 11.03
N ASP A 412 -16.56 -3.36 11.42
CA ASP A 412 -17.87 -3.40 10.73
C ASP A 412 -18.47 -4.80 10.51
N ASN A 413 -18.16 -5.76 11.39
CA ASN A 413 -18.48 -7.18 11.22
C ASN A 413 -17.94 -7.80 9.92
N LYS A 414 -16.94 -7.19 9.28
CA LYS A 414 -16.28 -7.72 8.09
C LYS A 414 -15.49 -8.99 8.45
N PRO A 415 -15.34 -9.95 7.51
CA PRO A 415 -14.44 -11.09 7.68
C PRO A 415 -13.01 -10.64 8.01
N VAL A 416 -12.31 -11.37 8.86
CA VAL A 416 -10.91 -11.06 9.24
C VAL A 416 -9.96 -11.03 8.03
N THR A 417 -10.30 -11.73 6.95
CA THR A 417 -9.58 -11.70 5.67
C THR A 417 -9.61 -10.34 4.96
N HIS A 418 -10.54 -9.44 5.32
CA HIS A 418 -10.68 -8.08 4.78
C HIS A 418 -9.97 -7.01 5.66
N SER A 419 -9.22 -7.45 6.67
CA SER A 419 -8.51 -6.55 7.59
C SER A 419 -7.39 -5.75 6.91
N ARG A 420 -7.23 -4.49 7.33
CA ARG A 420 -6.07 -3.63 6.99
C ARG A 420 -4.86 -3.95 7.88
N ASP A 421 -3.70 -3.36 7.56
CA ASP A 421 -2.50 -3.46 8.41
C ASP A 421 -2.77 -2.96 9.83
N SER A 422 -2.21 -3.63 10.84
CA SER A 422 -2.39 -3.37 12.27
C SER A 422 -3.85 -3.44 12.77
N GLN A 423 -4.76 -4.12 12.06
CA GLN A 423 -6.11 -4.42 12.58
C GLN A 423 -6.00 -5.26 13.85
N GLU A 424 -6.62 -4.82 14.95
CA GLU A 424 -6.68 -5.62 16.18
C GLU A 424 -7.77 -6.69 16.06
N VAL A 425 -7.46 -7.91 16.46
CA VAL A 425 -8.38 -9.04 16.55
C VAL A 425 -8.60 -9.35 18.04
N LYS A 426 -9.86 -9.48 18.46
CA LYS A 426 -10.18 -9.76 19.87
C LYS A 426 -9.85 -11.21 20.24
N LEU A 427 -9.57 -11.44 21.52
CA LEU A 427 -9.03 -12.70 22.08
C LEU A 427 -9.71 -13.96 21.50
N ARG A 428 -11.04 -14.04 21.53
CA ARG A 428 -11.80 -15.21 21.04
C ARG A 428 -11.51 -15.52 19.56
N GLN A 429 -11.58 -14.51 18.69
CA GLN A 429 -11.28 -14.65 17.26
C GLN A 429 -9.80 -14.96 17.02
N GLY A 430 -8.89 -14.37 17.80
CA GLY A 430 -7.45 -14.60 17.68
C GLY A 430 -7.04 -16.04 18.03
N ILE A 431 -7.62 -16.58 19.11
CA ILE A 431 -7.47 -17.99 19.50
C ILE A 431 -8.00 -18.93 18.40
N GLU A 432 -9.15 -18.62 17.81
CA GLU A 432 -9.70 -19.39 16.70
C GLU A 432 -8.77 -19.36 15.47
N MET A 433 -8.24 -18.18 15.11
CA MET A 433 -7.25 -18.04 14.04
C MET A 433 -5.96 -18.81 14.34
N LEU A 434 -5.44 -18.79 15.58
CA LEU A 434 -4.27 -19.58 15.98
C LEU A 434 -4.54 -21.08 15.82
N ARG A 435 -5.70 -21.53 16.28
CA ARG A 435 -6.10 -22.94 16.20
C ARG A 435 -6.21 -23.41 14.74
N ILE A 436 -6.90 -22.67 13.88
CA ILE A 436 -6.96 -22.93 12.43
C ILE A 436 -5.57 -22.92 11.80
N SER A 437 -4.73 -21.94 12.17
CA SER A 437 -3.36 -21.83 11.67
C SER A 437 -2.51 -23.03 12.10
N LYS A 438 -2.69 -23.55 13.31
CA LYS A 438 -1.99 -24.74 13.79
C LYS A 438 -2.50 -26.00 13.10
N GLU A 439 -3.80 -26.26 13.15
CA GLU A 439 -4.46 -27.48 12.64
C GLU A 439 -4.37 -27.67 11.12
N TYR A 440 -4.23 -26.60 10.34
CA TYR A 440 -4.23 -26.70 8.87
C TYR A 440 -2.98 -27.40 8.32
N GLU A 441 -3.15 -28.54 7.66
CA GLU A 441 -2.12 -29.22 6.89
C GLU A 441 -1.87 -28.47 5.56
N ALA A 442 -0.84 -27.62 5.54
CA ALA A 442 -0.40 -26.94 4.34
C ALA A 442 0.55 -27.80 3.51
N HIS A 443 0.51 -27.61 2.19
CA HIS A 443 1.45 -28.23 1.25
C HIS A 443 2.41 -27.20 0.60
N THR A 444 2.30 -25.92 1.00
CA THR A 444 3.19 -24.84 0.58
C THR A 444 3.45 -23.87 1.74
N SER A 445 4.59 -23.21 1.67
CA SER A 445 5.09 -22.20 2.59
C SER A 445 6.07 -21.30 1.85
N ILE A 446 6.52 -20.20 2.49
CA ILE A 446 7.61 -19.38 1.93
C ILE A 446 8.98 -20.05 2.07
N LEU A 447 9.08 -21.12 2.88
CA LEU A 447 10.31 -21.90 3.06
C LEU A 447 10.64 -22.75 1.82
N ASP A 448 9.62 -23.14 1.03
CA ASP A 448 9.81 -23.93 -0.20
C ASP A 448 10.59 -23.16 -1.28
N ASP A 449 10.53 -21.83 -1.24
CA ASP A 449 11.18 -20.92 -2.19
C ASP A 449 12.21 -20.00 -1.49
N PHE A 450 12.69 -20.37 -0.30
CA PHE A 450 13.54 -19.49 0.53
C PHE A 450 14.83 -19.07 -0.22
N SER A 451 15.47 -20.01 -0.92
CA SER A 451 16.68 -19.75 -1.71
C SER A 451 16.46 -18.73 -2.83
N TYR A 452 15.28 -18.72 -3.45
CA TYR A 452 14.92 -17.74 -4.49
C TYR A 452 14.86 -16.30 -3.93
N TYR A 453 14.40 -16.14 -2.68
CA TYR A 453 14.40 -14.82 -2.03
C TYR A 453 15.78 -14.44 -1.46
N ASP A 454 16.59 -15.41 -1.03
CA ASP A 454 18.00 -15.22 -0.64
C ASP A 454 18.85 -14.74 -1.84
N GLU A 455 18.73 -15.39 -3.00
CA GLU A 455 19.42 -15.01 -4.25
C GLU A 455 19.07 -13.57 -4.63
N ARG A 456 17.77 -13.23 -4.69
CA ARG A 456 17.27 -11.87 -4.96
C ARG A 456 17.68 -10.81 -3.94
N GLU A 457 17.96 -11.21 -2.71
CA GLU A 457 18.48 -10.30 -1.69
C GLU A 457 19.96 -10.00 -1.94
N ASN A 458 20.75 -11.03 -2.21
CA ASN A 458 22.17 -10.92 -2.52
C ASN A 458 22.42 -10.10 -3.80
N GLU A 459 21.61 -10.30 -4.86
CA GLU A 459 21.65 -9.50 -6.09
C GLU A 459 21.51 -8.00 -5.81
N LYS A 460 20.56 -7.61 -4.94
CA LYS A 460 20.29 -6.20 -4.61
C LYS A 460 21.38 -5.58 -3.75
N VAL A 461 21.94 -6.35 -2.81
CA VAL A 461 23.11 -5.91 -2.03
C VAL A 461 24.33 -5.69 -2.94
N GLY A 462 24.50 -6.53 -3.96
CA GLY A 462 25.52 -6.35 -4.99
C GLY A 462 25.33 -5.07 -5.80
N GLU A 463 24.13 -4.84 -6.36
CA GLU A 463 23.84 -3.61 -7.12
C GLU A 463 23.96 -2.32 -6.29
N ASP A 464 23.48 -2.33 -5.04
CA ASP A 464 23.57 -1.16 -4.15
C ASP A 464 25.03 -0.91 -3.70
N GLY A 465 25.88 -1.95 -3.69
CA GLY A 465 27.33 -1.83 -3.50
C GLY A 465 28.01 -1.14 -4.69
N VAL A 466 27.77 -1.64 -5.92
CA VAL A 466 28.32 -1.05 -7.16
C VAL A 466 27.85 0.39 -7.33
N ARG A 467 26.56 0.68 -7.10
CA ARG A 467 26.04 2.06 -7.18
C ARG A 467 26.67 3.00 -6.15
N LYS A 468 27.09 2.51 -4.98
CA LYS A 468 27.84 3.31 -3.98
C LYS A 468 29.28 3.58 -4.40
N GLU A 469 29.97 2.59 -4.96
CA GLU A 469 31.33 2.77 -5.50
C GLU A 469 31.32 3.76 -6.68
N GLU A 470 30.35 3.65 -7.59
CA GLU A 470 30.16 4.63 -8.68
C GLU A 470 29.88 6.04 -8.16
N THR A 471 29.00 6.23 -7.17
CA THR A 471 28.77 7.56 -6.59
C THR A 471 30.01 8.12 -5.90
N SER A 472 30.78 7.30 -5.17
CA SER A 472 31.99 7.76 -4.51
C SER A 472 33.10 8.11 -5.52
N ALA A 473 33.21 7.35 -6.61
CA ALA A 473 34.13 7.68 -7.71
C ALA A 473 33.74 9.00 -8.41
N VAL A 474 32.43 9.26 -8.59
CA VAL A 474 31.92 10.52 -9.17
C VAL A 474 32.17 11.70 -8.23
N GLU A 475 31.97 11.55 -6.92
CA GLU A 475 32.30 12.59 -5.92
C GLU A 475 33.81 12.91 -5.94
N GLN A 476 34.68 11.89 -5.88
CA GLN A 476 36.14 12.07 -5.94
C GLN A 476 36.63 12.72 -7.26
N LEU A 477 35.95 12.44 -8.38
CA LEU A 477 36.22 13.12 -9.65
C LEU A 477 35.75 14.58 -9.63
N SER A 478 34.62 14.88 -8.98
CA SER A 478 34.11 16.25 -8.83
C SER A 478 35.02 17.12 -7.97
N GLU A 479 35.55 16.58 -6.87
CA GLU A 479 36.52 17.28 -6.00
C GLU A 479 37.83 17.57 -6.74
N ARG A 480 38.32 16.63 -7.56
CA ARG A 480 39.50 16.85 -8.40
C ARG A 480 39.29 17.92 -9.46
N LEU A 481 38.12 17.98 -10.09
CA LEU A 481 37.80 19.02 -11.08
C LEU A 481 37.65 20.41 -10.43
N GLN A 482 37.11 20.48 -9.22
CA GLN A 482 37.08 21.72 -8.44
C GLN A 482 38.48 22.17 -8.02
N ALA A 483 39.37 21.26 -7.62
CA ALA A 483 40.76 21.59 -7.26
C ALA A 483 41.55 22.17 -8.45
N VAL A 484 41.43 21.57 -9.65
CA VAL A 484 42.10 22.08 -10.87
C VAL A 484 41.60 23.48 -11.27
N SER A 485 40.33 23.80 -10.97
CA SER A 485 39.73 25.10 -11.29
C SER A 485 40.24 26.28 -10.45
N VAL A 486 41.08 26.03 -9.44
CA VAL A 486 41.59 27.05 -8.49
C VAL A 486 43.04 27.47 -8.79
N GLU A 487 43.80 26.70 -9.57
CA GLU A 487 45.24 26.98 -9.78
C GLU A 487 45.55 27.89 -10.98
N ASP A 488 44.69 27.97 -12.01
CA ASP A 488 44.89 28.80 -13.22
C ASP A 488 44.63 30.31 -13.01
N GLY A 489 44.59 30.77 -11.75
CA GLY A 489 44.26 32.14 -11.34
C GLY A 489 45.44 32.99 -10.90
N LYS A 490 46.57 33.01 -11.63
CA LYS A 490 47.66 33.98 -11.37
C LYS A 490 48.18 34.68 -12.63
N GLU A 491 48.17 36.00 -12.55
CA GLU A 491 48.59 36.94 -13.58
C GLU A 491 50.09 36.81 -13.91
N TRP A 492 50.42 36.96 -15.19
CA TRP A 492 51.77 37.30 -15.63
C TRP A 492 51.82 38.81 -15.92
N GLU A 493 52.46 39.56 -15.04
CA GLU A 493 52.73 40.98 -15.29
C GLU A 493 53.67 41.15 -16.49
N LYS A 494 53.45 42.22 -17.26
CA LYS A 494 54.36 42.70 -18.30
C LYS A 494 55.23 43.82 -17.73
N GLU A 495 56.53 43.65 -17.76
CA GLU A 495 57.47 44.77 -17.85
C GLU A 495 58.41 44.61 -19.04
N ASP A 496 58.83 45.75 -19.61
CA ASP A 496 59.53 45.87 -20.88
C ASP A 496 61.03 45.49 -20.80
N LEU A 497 61.62 45.10 -21.93
CA LEU A 497 62.65 45.93 -22.57
C LEU A 497 62.86 45.57 -24.06
N LYS A 498 63.16 46.58 -24.88
CA LYS A 498 63.49 46.45 -26.31
C LYS A 498 65.00 46.38 -26.54
N GLU A 499 65.38 45.81 -27.70
CA GLU A 499 66.65 46.02 -28.43
C GLU A 499 67.96 45.63 -27.69
N LYS A 500 68.90 44.85 -28.26
CA LYS A 500 69.52 45.04 -29.59
C LYS A 500 70.55 43.93 -29.86
N THR A 501 70.75 43.62 -31.15
CA THR A 501 71.87 42.82 -31.75
C THR A 501 71.82 41.30 -31.57
#